data_AF-A0A7I0JYD4-F1
#
_entry.id   AF-A0A7I0JYD4-F1
#
_cell.length_a   1.000
_cell.length_b   1.000
_cell.length_c   1.000
_cell.angle_alpha   90.00
_cell.angle_beta   90.00
_cell.angle_gamma   90.00
#
_symmetry.space_group_name_H-M   'P 1'
#
loop_
_entity.id
_entity.type
_entity.pdbx_description
1 polymer ?
#
loop_
_entity_poly.entity_id
_entity_poly.type
_entity_poly.pdbx_seq_one_letter_code
_entity_poly.pdbx_strand_id
1 'polypeptide(L)'
;MTTIVSFFIGATADNRRQASPSRLYRLACAATSALLWLPRFWKTRGELAVLAAMSECERRDIGLTAFDVENALTLPVDRDPTEVLAKVVEDRRQRREF
;
A
#
# COMPACT_ATOMS: atom_id res chain seq x y z
N MET A 1 -10.92 -42.35 -48.17
CA MET A 1 -11.89 -41.36 -48.71
C MET A 1 -12.71 -40.81 -47.55
N THR A 2 -12.57 -39.50 -47.32
CA THR A 2 -13.54 -38.54 -46.77
C THR A 2 -14.57 -38.99 -45.71
N THR A 3 -14.44 -38.41 -44.50
CA THR A 3 -15.44 -37.47 -43.94
C THR A 3 -14.81 -36.69 -42.79
N ILE A 4 -14.57 -35.40 -43.02
CA ILE A 4 -14.35 -34.39 -41.98
C ILE A 4 -15.72 -34.15 -41.33
N VAL A 5 -15.87 -34.47 -40.05
CA VAL A 5 -17.02 -34.00 -39.26
C VAL A 5 -16.49 -32.94 -38.31
N SER A 6 -16.68 -31.71 -38.76
CA SER A 6 -16.55 -30.48 -38.00
C SER A 6 -17.49 -30.51 -36.81
N PHE A 7 -17.03 -30.95 -35.64
CA PHE A 7 -17.77 -30.74 -34.40
C PHE A 7 -17.36 -29.39 -33.82
N PHE A 8 -18.03 -28.36 -34.33
CA PHE A 8 -18.16 -27.03 -33.75
C PHE A 8 -18.73 -27.18 -32.32
N ILE A 9 -17.86 -27.45 -31.34
CA ILE A 9 -18.22 -27.24 -29.93
C ILE A 9 -18.18 -25.75 -29.72
N GLY A 10 -19.38 -25.20 -29.70
CA GLY A 10 -19.66 -23.79 -29.49
C GLY A 10 -18.76 -23.22 -28.43
N ALA A 11 -17.98 -22.23 -28.85
CA ALA A 11 -17.66 -21.11 -27.99
C ALA A 11 -18.99 -20.66 -27.37
N THR A 12 -19.22 -21.04 -26.12
CA THR A 12 -20.11 -20.29 -25.25
C THR A 12 -19.45 -18.94 -25.12
N ALA A 13 -19.73 -18.06 -26.08
CA ALA A 13 -19.64 -16.64 -25.91
C ALA A 13 -20.60 -16.32 -24.76
N ASP A 14 -20.13 -16.52 -23.52
CA ASP A 14 -20.59 -15.77 -22.38
C ASP A 14 -20.22 -14.33 -22.71
N ASN A 15 -21.10 -13.71 -23.49
CA ASN A 15 -21.17 -12.30 -23.70
C ASN A 15 -21.59 -11.69 -22.36
N ARG A 16 -20.67 -11.74 -21.41
CA ARG A 16 -20.68 -10.93 -20.22
C ARG A 16 -20.61 -9.53 -20.76
N ARG A 17 -21.79 -8.94 -20.99
CA ARG A 17 -22.00 -7.54 -21.32
C ARG A 17 -21.29 -6.77 -20.21
N GLN A 18 -20.02 -6.48 -20.44
CA GLN A 18 -19.24 -5.55 -19.64
C GLN A 18 -19.86 -4.20 -19.99
N ALA A 19 -20.97 -3.89 -19.32
CA ALA A 19 -21.60 -2.59 -19.38
C ALA A 19 -20.50 -1.60 -19.00
N SER A 20 -19.97 -0.91 -19.99
CA SER A 20 -18.88 0.03 -19.79
C SER A 20 -19.38 1.04 -18.77
N PRO A 21 -18.75 1.13 -17.58
CA PRO A 21 -19.28 2.00 -16.53
C PRO A 21 -19.40 3.40 -17.08
N SER A 22 -20.54 4.06 -16.82
CA SER A 22 -20.78 5.41 -17.30
C SER A 22 -19.65 6.33 -16.82
N ARG A 23 -19.33 7.38 -17.60
CA ARG A 23 -18.26 8.33 -17.25
C ARG A 23 -18.46 8.94 -15.86
N LEU A 24 -19.71 9.20 -15.50
CA LEU A 24 -20.11 9.70 -14.18
C LEU A 24 -19.79 8.71 -13.06
N TYR A 25 -20.07 7.41 -13.27
CA TYR A 25 -19.74 6.39 -12.28
C TYR A 25 -18.23 6.29 -12.07
N ARG A 26 -17.43 6.35 -13.13
CA ARG A 26 -15.95 6.34 -13.02
C ARG A 26 -15.43 7.57 -12.26
N LEU A 27 -15.99 8.75 -12.55
CA LEU A 27 -15.65 9.99 -11.83
C LEU A 27 -16.03 9.90 -10.36
N ALA A 28 -17.21 9.36 -10.04
CA ALA A 28 -17.63 9.14 -8.66
C ALA A 28 -16.69 8.17 -7.95
N CYS A 29 -16.33 7.04 -8.57
CA CYS A 29 -15.36 6.10 -8.01
C CYS A 29 -13.99 6.76 -7.77
N ALA A 30 -13.45 7.50 -8.74
CA ALA A 30 -12.19 8.20 -8.59
C ALA A 30 -12.23 9.28 -7.49
N ALA A 31 -13.35 10.01 -7.39
CA ALA A 31 -13.55 10.98 -6.33
C ALA A 31 -13.61 10.30 -4.96
N THR A 32 -14.37 9.21 -4.82
CA THR A 32 -14.43 8.43 -3.58
C THR A 32 -13.09 7.81 -3.22
N SER A 33 -12.31 7.31 -4.19
CA SER A 33 -10.98 6.77 -3.92
C SER A 33 -10.01 7.85 -3.46
N ALA A 34 -10.04 9.05 -4.07
CA ALA A 34 -9.24 10.18 -3.64
C ALA A 34 -9.64 10.67 -2.24
N LEU A 35 -10.95 10.76 -1.96
CA LEU A 35 -11.48 11.12 -0.64
C LEU A 35 -11.12 10.11 0.44
N LEU A 36 -11.10 8.81 0.13
CA LEU A 36 -10.70 7.76 1.06
C LEU A 36 -9.18 7.59 1.16
N TRP A 37 -8.42 8.11 0.19
CA TRP A 37 -6.96 8.12 0.21
C TRP A 37 -6.43 9.12 1.24
N LEU A 38 -7.03 10.31 1.35
CA LEU A 38 -6.64 11.33 2.34
C LEU A 38 -6.62 10.80 3.79
N PRO A 39 -7.71 10.25 4.36
CA PRO A 39 -7.71 9.79 5.74
C PRO A 39 -6.75 8.62 5.95
N ARG A 40 -6.54 7.74 4.95
CA ARG A 40 -5.50 6.70 5.00
C ARG A 40 -4.11 7.32 5.06
N PHE A 41 -3.83 8.29 4.21
CA PHE A 41 -2.57 9.04 4.21
C PHE A 41 -2.31 9.69 5.58
N TRP A 42 -3.30 10.39 6.14
CA TRP A 42 -3.18 11.05 7.44
C TRP A 42 -3.00 10.07 8.59
N LYS A 43 -3.68 8.91 8.58
CA LYS A 43 -3.50 7.90 9.61
C LYS A 43 -2.06 7.38 9.64
N THR A 44 -1.53 6.99 8.48
CA THR A 44 -0.16 6.51 8.33
C THR A 44 0.88 7.57 8.74
N ARG A 45 0.59 8.86 8.50
CA ARG A 45 1.48 9.97 8.87
C ARG A 45 1.34 10.44 10.31
N GLY A 46 0.18 10.24 10.93
CA GLY A 46 -0.08 10.61 12.32
C GLY A 46 0.82 9.85 13.30
N GLU A 47 1.03 8.57 13.07
CA GLU A 47 1.93 7.74 13.90
C GLU A 47 3.38 8.21 13.83
N LEU A 48 3.85 8.59 12.64
CA LEU A 48 5.17 9.21 12.47
C LEU A 48 5.28 10.59 13.13
N ALA A 49 4.20 11.39 13.10
CA ALA A 49 4.18 12.70 13.76
C ALA A 49 4.29 12.56 15.29
N VAL A 50 3.69 11.52 15.87
CA VAL A 50 3.86 11.20 17.30
C VAL A 50 5.31 10.84 17.60
N LEU A 51 5.94 9.98 16.80
CA LEU A 51 7.36 9.62 16.96
C LEU A 51 8.32 10.82 16.80
N ALA A 52 7.98 11.75 15.90
CA ALA A 52 8.73 12.98 15.71
C ALA A 52 8.57 13.95 16.90
N ALA A 53 7.40 13.96 17.53
CA ALA A 53 7.12 14.78 18.71
C ALA A 53 7.73 14.23 20.01
N MET A 54 8.07 12.93 20.06
CA MET A 54 8.76 12.33 21.21
C MET A 54 10.16 12.91 21.41
N SER A 55 10.59 12.99 22.68
CA SER A 55 11.94 13.45 23.00
C SER A 55 13.01 12.48 22.49
N GLU A 56 14.24 12.96 22.30
CA GLU A 56 15.34 12.12 21.82
C GLU A 56 15.61 10.93 22.74
N CYS A 57 15.46 11.11 24.06
CA CYS A 57 15.64 10.04 25.05
C CYS A 57 14.60 8.93 24.87
N GLU A 58 13.31 9.29 24.77
CA GLU A 58 12.23 8.32 24.58
C GLU A 58 12.35 7.60 23.23
N ARG A 59 12.74 8.32 22.18
CA ARG A 59 12.97 7.73 20.85
C ARG A 59 14.16 6.77 20.85
N ARG A 60 15.20 7.10 21.61
CA ARG A 60 16.38 6.24 21.76
C ARG A 60 16.09 4.97 22.56
N ASP A 61 15.17 5.04 23.51
CA ASP A 61 14.72 3.86 24.28
C ASP A 61 14.07 2.80 23.38
N ILE A 62 13.30 3.24 22.38
CA ILE A 62 12.74 2.36 21.33
C ILE A 62 13.76 2.02 20.21
N GLY A 63 15.01 2.47 20.32
CA GLY A 63 16.07 2.19 19.35
C GLY A 63 16.01 3.00 18.05
N LEU A 64 15.18 4.04 18.00
CA LEU A 64 15.01 4.91 16.85
C LEU A 64 15.76 6.24 17.01
N THR A 65 16.19 6.83 15.90
CA THR A 65 16.80 8.17 15.85
C THR A 65 15.88 9.15 15.14
N ALA A 66 16.09 10.46 15.33
CA ALA A 66 15.37 11.50 14.59
C ALA A 66 15.42 11.26 13.07
N PHE A 67 16.60 10.89 12.58
CA PHE A 67 16.86 10.64 11.18
C PHE A 67 16.05 9.45 10.63
N ASP A 68 15.82 8.40 11.42
CA ASP A 68 15.02 7.26 10.98
C ASP A 68 13.55 7.63 10.77
N VAL A 69 13.01 8.47 11.66
CA VAL A 69 11.64 8.98 11.57
C VAL A 69 11.49 9.93 10.39
N GLU A 70 12.45 10.83 10.18
CA GLU A 70 12.49 11.70 9.00
C GLU A 70 12.60 10.90 7.69
N ASN A 71 13.46 9.88 7.67
CA ASN A 71 13.60 9.01 6.51
C ASN A 71 12.29 8.23 6.24
N ALA A 72 11.60 7.77 7.29
CA ALA A 72 10.30 7.12 7.15
C ALA A 72 9.22 8.07 6.60
N LEU A 73 9.30 9.38 6.87
CA LEU A 73 8.43 10.38 6.23
C LEU A 73 8.70 10.54 4.74
N THR A 74 9.85 10.11 4.21
CA THR A 74 10.09 10.16 2.76
C THR A 74 9.53 8.94 2.02
N LEU A 75 9.05 7.91 2.75
CA LEU A 75 8.54 6.69 2.14
C LEU A 75 7.23 6.92 1.37
N PRO A 76 7.02 6.15 0.28
CA PRO A 76 5.75 6.13 -0.43
C PRO A 76 4.63 5.65 0.49
N VAL A 77 3.43 6.20 0.27
CA VAL A 77 2.24 6.02 1.12
C VAL A 77 1.78 4.57 1.21
N ASP A 78 2.11 3.75 0.22
CA ASP A 78 1.74 2.34 0.18
C ASP A 78 2.58 1.48 1.12
N ARG A 79 3.66 2.02 1.69
CA ARG A 79 4.51 1.32 2.66
C ARG A 79 4.09 1.68 4.08
N ASP A 80 3.88 0.67 4.91
CA ASP A 80 3.68 0.88 6.34
C ASP A 80 5.01 1.38 6.96
N PRO A 81 5.06 2.62 7.47
CA PRO A 81 6.27 3.17 8.08
C PRO A 81 6.67 2.40 9.34
N THR A 82 5.71 1.79 10.05
CA THR A 82 5.98 1.03 11.26
C THR A 82 6.78 -0.24 10.96
N GLU A 83 6.46 -0.94 9.87
CA GLU A 83 7.24 -2.10 9.42
C GLU A 83 8.67 -1.73 9.04
N VAL A 84 8.86 -0.58 8.38
CA VAL A 84 10.20 -0.12 7.99
C VAL A 84 11.04 0.24 9.20
N LEU A 85 10.46 0.97 10.17
CA LEU A 85 11.15 1.33 11.40
C LEU A 85 11.50 0.09 12.24
N ALA A 86 10.58 -0.87 12.37
CA ALA A 86 10.84 -2.13 13.05
C ALA A 86 12.02 -2.89 12.41
N LYS A 87 12.09 -2.91 11.08
CA LYS A 87 13.21 -3.54 10.35
C LYS A 87 14.54 -2.83 10.61
N VAL A 88 14.55 -1.50 10.67
CA VAL A 88 15.77 -0.72 10.97
C VAL A 88 16.28 -1.01 12.39
N VAL A 89 15.38 -1.08 13.37
CA VAL A 89 15.73 -1.43 14.76
C VAL A 89 16.30 -2.85 14.82
N GLU A 90 15.68 -3.80 14.14
CA GLU A 90 16.14 -5.19 14.08
C GLU A 90 17.53 -5.32 13.42
N ASP A 91 17.77 -4.66 12.28
CA ASP A 91 19.08 -4.69 11.59
C ASP A 91 20.19 -4.14 12.51
N ARG A 92 19.91 -3.07 13.26
CA ARG A 92 20.85 -2.51 14.24
C ARG A 92 21.08 -3.43 15.43
N ARG A 93 20.05 -4.12 15.88
CA ARG A 93 20.17 -5.08 16.98
C ARG A 93 21.04 -6.25 16.56
N GLN A 94 20.81 -6.82 15.38
CA GLN A 94 21.64 -7.89 14.84
C GLN A 94 23.10 -7.47 14.72
N ARG A 95 23.39 -6.25 14.23
CA ARG A 95 24.76 -5.71 14.16
C ARG A 95 25.47 -5.52 15.51
N ARG A 96 24.74 -5.51 16.64
CA ARG A 96 25.33 -5.44 17.98
C ARG A 96 25.60 -6.82 18.58
N GLU A 97 24.88 -7.83 18.13
CA GLU A 97 25.00 -9.21 18.60
C GLU A 97 26.12 -9.99 17.87
N PHE A 98 26.62 -9.45 16.75
CA PHE A 98 27.78 -9.94 15.99
C PHE A 98 28.98 -8.99 16.11
#